data_AF-A0A4P7U7Q9-F1
#
_entry.id   AF-A0A4P7U7Q9-F1
#
_cell.length_a   1.000
_cell.length_b   1.000
_cell.length_c   1.000
_cell.angle_alpha   90.00
_cell.angle_beta   90.00
_cell.angle_gamma   90.00
#
_symmetry.space_group_name_H-M   'P 1'
#
loop_
_entity.id
_entity.type
_entity.pdbx_description
1 polymer ?
#
loop_
_entity_poly.entity_id
_entity_poly.type
_entity_poly.pdbx_seq_one_letter_code
_entity_poly.pdbx_strand_id
1 'polypeptide(L)'
;MLVRIDRASVWRAVPMRRGMLVLAVGPGLIAFAGGLTWENVIILPGLVASGGALLYGVNAFALDGRGGLWRETLPVDPQRVWTARSWVMAEWLLAASVITVVLAALRAGVPTASEVAAVLCLLLVVTVQVVSTSMRWSVTRPFAVNLRSARATPAPPTVMVGYSAKLALSTTLTAMVFSTASWAAPWHVVVLLAVPFLAWSAFRWWRAGLVWTDASSRAAVVTTVAA
;
A
#
# COMPACT_ATOMS: atom_id res chain seq x y z
N MET A 1 -9.84 7.91 -17.49
CA MET A 1 -10.59 8.91 -16.68
C MET A 1 -10.67 8.53 -15.21
N LEU A 2 -11.14 7.33 -14.84
CA LEU A 2 -11.25 6.87 -13.44
C LEU A 2 -9.96 7.03 -12.62
N VAL A 3 -8.81 6.60 -13.15
CA VAL A 3 -7.50 6.77 -12.49
C VAL A 3 -7.19 8.24 -12.15
N ARG A 4 -7.55 9.18 -13.02
CA ARG A 4 -7.34 10.62 -12.76
C ARG A 4 -8.22 11.12 -11.62
N ILE A 5 -9.48 10.68 -11.58
CA ILE A 5 -10.41 10.99 -10.47
C ILE A 5 -9.87 10.42 -9.17
N ASP A 6 -9.41 9.17 -9.17
CA ASP A 6 -8.90 8.50 -7.98
C ASP A 6 -7.61 9.14 -7.48
N ARG A 7 -6.66 9.51 -8.36
CA ARG A 7 -5.46 10.29 -7.99
C ARG A 7 -5.84 11.63 -7.35
N ALA A 8 -6.80 12.35 -7.92
CA ALA A 8 -7.27 13.62 -7.37
C ALA A 8 -7.95 13.42 -6.00
N SER A 9 -8.69 12.34 -5.79
CA SER A 9 -9.29 12.03 -4.48
C SER A 9 -8.23 11.72 -3.42
N VAL A 10 -7.17 10.97 -3.77
CA VAL A 10 -6.04 10.73 -2.86
C VAL A 10 -5.34 12.04 -2.49
N TRP A 11 -5.01 12.88 -3.46
CA TRP A 11 -4.37 14.19 -3.21
C TRP A 11 -5.23 15.15 -2.38
N ARG A 12 -6.55 15.04 -2.47
CA ARG A 12 -7.48 15.86 -1.68
C ARG A 12 -7.61 15.39 -0.23
N ALA A 13 -7.18 14.18 0.11
CA ALA A 13 -7.16 13.73 1.50
C ALA A 13 -6.08 14.46 2.31
N VAL A 14 -6.44 14.97 3.49
CA VAL A 14 -5.49 15.69 4.37
C VAL A 14 -4.37 14.78 4.89
N PRO A 15 -4.64 13.54 5.34
CA PRO A 15 -3.58 12.63 5.76
C PRO A 15 -2.55 12.38 4.66
N MET A 16 -2.99 12.38 3.40
CA MET A 16 -2.09 12.22 2.26
C MET A 16 -1.17 13.40 2.05
N ARG A 17 -1.72 14.62 1.96
CA ARG A 17 -0.90 15.82 1.74
C ARG A 17 0.14 16.03 2.83
N ARG A 18 -0.17 15.67 4.07
CA ARG A 18 0.71 15.88 5.23
C ARG A 18 1.64 14.70 5.47
N GLY A 19 1.13 13.47 5.32
CA GLY A 19 1.84 12.26 5.71
C GLY A 19 2.71 11.67 4.60
N MET A 20 2.32 11.82 3.33
CA MET A 20 3.03 11.14 2.23
C MET A 20 4.47 11.61 2.08
N LEU A 21 4.72 12.92 2.12
CA LEU A 21 6.08 13.47 2.02
C LEU A 21 6.94 12.98 3.19
N VAL A 22 6.41 13.04 4.41
CA VAL A 22 7.11 12.59 5.62
C VAL A 22 7.45 11.10 5.54
N LEU A 23 6.52 10.27 5.04
CA LEU A 23 6.74 8.84 4.88
C LEU A 23 7.69 8.49 3.73
N ALA A 24 7.66 9.25 2.63
CA ALA A 24 8.54 9.02 1.49
C ALA A 24 9.98 9.48 1.74
N VAL A 25 10.18 10.54 2.54
CA VAL A 25 11.48 11.17 2.74
C VAL A 25 12.09 10.82 4.09
N GLY A 26 11.30 10.82 5.17
CA GLY A 26 11.78 10.65 6.54
C GLY A 26 12.61 9.38 6.75
N PRO A 27 12.08 8.18 6.44
CA PRO A 27 12.84 6.93 6.55
C PRO A 27 14.11 6.92 5.71
N GLY A 28 14.06 7.51 4.50
CA GLY A 28 15.21 7.61 3.60
C GLY A 28 16.30 8.53 4.14
N LEU A 29 15.93 9.67 4.72
CA LEU A 29 16.88 10.58 5.37
C LEU A 29 17.52 9.97 6.61
N ILE A 30 16.73 9.24 7.42
CA ILE A 30 17.27 8.51 8.58
C ILE A 30 18.27 7.45 8.12
N ALA A 31 17.93 6.70 7.07
CA ALA A 31 18.82 5.70 6.49
C ALA A 31 20.11 6.31 5.93
N PHE A 32 19.99 7.44 5.24
CA PHE A 32 21.11 8.20 4.70
C PHE A 32 22.02 8.76 5.80
N ALA A 33 21.44 9.37 6.84
CA ALA A 33 22.19 9.92 7.96
C ALA A 33 22.89 8.82 8.76
N GLY A 34 22.21 7.68 8.97
CA GLY A 34 22.72 6.52 9.70
C GLY A 34 23.71 5.65 8.92
N GLY A 35 23.92 5.90 7.62
CA GLY A 35 24.86 5.11 6.82
C GLY A 35 24.47 3.63 6.71
N LEU A 36 23.18 3.35 6.51
CA LEU A 36 22.68 1.98 6.46
C LEU A 36 23.29 1.19 5.28
N THR A 37 23.67 -0.05 5.56
CA THR A 37 24.06 -1.05 4.56
C THR A 37 22.86 -1.56 3.77
N TRP A 38 23.10 -2.13 2.59
CA TRP A 38 22.06 -2.67 1.71
C TRP A 38 21.16 -3.72 2.39
N GLU A 39 21.71 -4.55 3.30
CA GLU A 39 20.94 -5.49 4.13
C GLU A 39 19.79 -4.82 4.89
N ASN A 40 20.02 -3.61 5.41
CA ASN A 40 19.04 -2.82 6.14
C ASN A 40 18.14 -1.99 5.21
N VAL A 41 18.66 -1.53 4.07
CA VAL A 41 17.88 -0.82 3.04
C VAL A 41 16.74 -1.69 2.52
N ILE A 42 16.94 -3.01 2.45
CA ILE A 42 15.91 -3.99 2.08
C ILE A 42 14.67 -3.85 2.99
N ILE A 43 14.78 -3.46 4.26
CA ILE A 43 13.60 -3.43 5.14
C ILE A 43 12.68 -2.22 4.85
N LEU A 44 13.22 -1.14 4.28
CA LEU A 44 12.54 0.16 4.14
C LEU A 44 11.24 0.13 3.30
N PRO A 45 11.16 -0.57 2.14
CA PRO A 45 9.93 -0.64 1.36
C PRO A 45 8.73 -1.15 2.16
N GLY A 46 8.94 -2.14 3.05
CA GLY A 46 7.86 -2.68 3.89
C GLY A 46 7.31 -1.65 4.87
N LEU A 47 8.19 -0.87 5.50
CA LEU A 47 7.82 0.20 6.43
C LEU A 47 7.05 1.32 5.72
N VAL A 48 7.54 1.76 4.56
CA VAL A 48 6.92 2.87 3.82
C VAL A 48 5.58 2.46 3.21
N ALA A 49 5.50 1.26 2.62
CA ALA A 49 4.25 0.76 2.06
C ALA A 49 3.18 0.57 3.13
N SER A 50 3.53 -0.02 4.29
CA SER A 50 2.58 -0.18 5.41
C SER A 50 2.14 1.17 5.98
N GLY A 51 3.07 2.09 6.24
CA GLY A 51 2.77 3.44 6.70
C GLY A 51 1.89 4.23 5.72
N GLY A 52 2.18 4.15 4.43
CA GLY A 52 1.40 4.81 3.38
C GLY A 52 -0.04 4.29 3.30
N ALA A 53 -0.23 2.98 3.48
CA ALA A 53 -1.56 2.39 3.53
C ALA A 53 -2.37 2.82 4.76
N LEU A 54 -1.72 3.10 5.89
CA LEU A 54 -2.38 3.61 7.08
C LEU A 54 -2.87 5.06 6.95
N LEU A 55 -2.39 5.82 5.97
CA LEU A 55 -2.91 7.18 5.72
C LEU A 55 -4.34 7.18 5.17
N TYR A 56 -4.72 6.14 4.41
CA TYR A 56 -6.04 6.06 3.75
C TYR A 56 -6.39 4.67 3.21
N GLY A 57 -5.40 3.88 2.78
CA GLY A 57 -5.58 2.63 2.05
C GLY A 57 -6.37 1.58 2.82
N VAL A 58 -6.28 1.58 4.15
CA VAL A 58 -7.09 0.69 5.02
C VAL A 58 -8.59 0.95 4.94
N ASN A 59 -9.01 2.09 4.40
CA ASN A 59 -10.40 2.46 4.11
C ASN A 59 -10.47 3.30 2.82
N ALA A 60 -9.97 2.74 1.72
CA ALA A 60 -9.71 3.47 0.48
C ALA A 60 -10.98 4.07 -0.17
N PHE A 61 -12.15 3.44 0.02
CA PHE A 61 -13.42 3.94 -0.53
C PHE A 61 -13.97 5.15 0.24
N ALA A 62 -13.52 5.41 1.47
CA ALA A 62 -13.87 6.63 2.19
C ALA A 62 -13.36 7.92 1.52
N LEU A 63 -12.42 7.81 0.58
CA LEU A 63 -12.00 8.93 -0.26
C LEU A 63 -13.12 9.49 -1.14
N ASP A 64 -14.11 8.66 -1.49
CA ASP A 64 -15.25 9.11 -2.29
C ASP A 64 -16.31 9.82 -1.44
N GLY A 65 -16.44 9.42 -0.16
CA GLY A 65 -17.45 9.96 0.76
C GLY A 65 -18.84 9.97 0.14
N ARG A 66 -19.59 11.08 0.32
CA ARG A 66 -20.89 11.30 -0.34
C ARG A 66 -20.85 11.22 -1.87
N GLY A 67 -19.70 11.51 -2.49
CA GLY A 67 -19.51 11.39 -3.94
C GLY A 67 -19.57 9.95 -4.44
N GLY A 68 -19.41 8.96 -3.56
CA GLY A 68 -19.56 7.54 -3.87
C GLY A 68 -20.96 7.19 -4.36
N LEU A 69 -22.01 7.79 -3.78
CA LEU A 69 -23.40 7.58 -4.19
C LEU A 69 -23.64 8.01 -5.64
N TRP A 70 -23.04 9.13 -6.05
CA TRP A 70 -23.11 9.59 -7.44
C TRP A 70 -22.26 8.71 -8.37
N ARG A 71 -21.09 8.24 -7.89
CA ARG A 71 -20.23 7.35 -8.69
C ARG A 71 -20.92 6.02 -9.02
N GLU A 72 -21.74 5.49 -8.12
CA GLU A 72 -22.51 4.25 -8.34
C GLU A 72 -23.61 4.38 -9.39
N THR A 73 -24.07 5.59 -9.72
CA THR A 73 -25.08 5.76 -10.80
C THR A 73 -24.45 5.80 -12.19
N LEU A 74 -23.12 5.87 -12.29
CA LEU A 74 -22.42 5.87 -13.57
C LEU A 74 -22.45 4.47 -14.20
N PRO A 75 -22.63 4.37 -15.53
CA PRO A 75 -22.65 3.08 -16.24
C PRO A 75 -21.23 2.56 -16.45
N VAL A 76 -20.51 2.31 -15.35
CA VAL A 76 -19.13 1.85 -15.34
C VAL A 76 -19.08 0.48 -14.67
N ASP A 77 -18.41 -0.47 -15.32
CA ASP A 77 -18.14 -1.78 -14.75
C ASP A 77 -17.46 -1.65 -13.36
N PRO A 78 -18.04 -2.21 -12.28
CA PRO A 78 -17.49 -2.15 -10.93
C PRO A 78 -16.05 -2.65 -10.83
N GLN A 79 -15.66 -3.61 -11.68
CA GLN A 79 -14.30 -4.13 -11.71
C GLN A 79 -13.30 -3.07 -12.19
N ARG A 80 -13.70 -2.12 -13.06
CA ARG A 80 -12.87 -0.99 -13.47
C ARG A 80 -12.65 0.02 -12.35
N VAL A 81 -13.64 0.20 -11.47
CA VAL A 81 -13.51 1.05 -10.27
C VAL A 81 -12.55 0.41 -9.28
N TRP A 82 -12.70 -0.89 -9.03
CA TRP A 82 -11.80 -1.68 -8.19
C TRP A 82 -10.34 -1.62 -8.64
N THR A 83 -10.10 -1.87 -9.93
CA THR A 83 -8.76 -1.87 -10.52
C THR A 83 -8.15 -0.47 -10.52
N ALA A 84 -8.89 0.57 -10.90
CA ALA A 84 -8.41 1.94 -10.86
C ALA A 84 -8.01 2.37 -9.43
N ARG A 85 -8.83 2.06 -8.43
CA ARG A 85 -8.53 2.37 -7.02
C ARG A 85 -7.28 1.66 -6.52
N SER A 86 -7.20 0.36 -6.80
CA SER A 86 -6.05 -0.48 -6.42
C SER A 86 -4.76 0.01 -7.07
N TRP A 87 -4.85 0.37 -8.36
CA TRP A 87 -3.72 0.87 -9.15
C TRP A 87 -3.20 2.19 -8.61
N VAL A 88 -4.08 3.16 -8.37
CA VAL A 88 -3.68 4.45 -7.77
C VAL A 88 -3.04 4.24 -6.40
N MET A 89 -3.55 3.31 -5.59
CA MET A 89 -2.91 2.99 -4.33
C MET A 89 -1.51 2.41 -4.51
N ALA A 90 -1.34 1.46 -5.43
CA ALA A 90 -0.03 0.91 -5.76
C ALA A 90 0.94 2.01 -6.21
N GLU A 91 0.52 2.93 -7.08
CA GLU A 91 1.34 4.05 -7.56
C GLU A 91 1.93 4.87 -6.40
N TRP A 92 1.08 5.25 -5.44
CA TRP A 92 1.51 6.07 -4.31
C TRP A 92 2.46 5.34 -3.36
N LEU A 93 2.16 4.07 -3.04
CA LEU A 93 3.01 3.26 -2.17
C LEU A 93 4.37 2.97 -2.83
N LEU A 94 4.35 2.66 -4.13
CA LEU A 94 5.54 2.40 -4.92
C LEU A 94 6.40 3.67 -5.02
N ALA A 95 5.81 4.81 -5.38
CA ALA A 95 6.53 6.08 -5.51
C ALA A 95 7.20 6.47 -4.19
N ALA A 96 6.48 6.40 -3.07
CA ALA A 96 7.04 6.70 -1.75
C ALA A 96 8.20 5.76 -1.39
N SER A 97 8.02 4.46 -1.62
CA SER A 97 9.03 3.45 -1.31
C SER A 97 10.29 3.61 -2.17
N VAL A 98 10.12 3.91 -3.46
CA VAL A 98 11.24 4.18 -4.39
C VAL A 98 12.01 5.42 -3.94
N ILE A 99 11.33 6.52 -3.59
CA ILE A 99 12.00 7.73 -3.07
C ILE A 99 12.84 7.39 -1.83
N THR A 100 12.27 6.64 -0.88
CA THR A 100 12.99 6.20 0.32
C THR A 100 14.22 5.34 -0.01
N VAL A 101 14.07 4.35 -0.90
CA VAL A 101 15.17 3.45 -1.29
C VAL A 101 16.27 4.22 -2.00
N VAL A 102 15.92 5.13 -2.92
CA VAL A 102 16.89 5.97 -3.63
C VAL A 102 17.69 6.81 -2.64
N LEU A 103 17.03 7.48 -1.70
CA LEU A 103 17.71 8.27 -0.67
C LEU A 103 18.66 7.43 0.18
N ALA A 104 18.25 6.23 0.59
CA ALA A 104 19.09 5.32 1.35
C ALA A 104 20.29 4.80 0.52
N ALA A 105 20.06 4.49 -0.76
CA ALA A 105 21.07 3.98 -1.67
C ALA A 105 22.21 4.98 -1.92
N LEU A 106 21.96 6.30 -1.82
CA LEU A 106 22.99 7.33 -2.01
C LEU A 106 24.21 7.17 -1.10
N ARG A 107 24.08 6.48 0.05
CA ARG A 107 25.17 6.25 0.99
C ARG A 107 25.46 4.77 1.28
N ALA A 108 24.64 3.86 0.77
CA ALA A 108 24.75 2.43 1.07
C ALA A 108 25.92 1.71 0.36
N GLY A 109 26.63 2.40 -0.54
CA GLY A 109 27.72 1.81 -1.35
C GLY A 109 27.21 1.05 -2.58
N VAL A 110 28.06 0.25 -3.21
CA VAL A 110 27.71 -0.53 -4.41
C VAL A 110 27.01 -1.82 -4.00
N PRO A 111 25.76 -2.07 -4.44
CA PRO A 111 25.07 -3.31 -4.13
C PRO A 111 25.58 -4.49 -4.96
N THR A 112 25.45 -5.68 -4.39
CA THR A 112 25.51 -6.95 -5.12
C THR A 112 24.25 -7.19 -5.94
N ALA A 113 24.33 -8.08 -6.94
CA ALA A 113 23.16 -8.46 -7.74
C ALA A 113 22.02 -9.05 -6.89
N SER A 114 22.35 -9.80 -5.83
CA SER A 114 21.35 -10.38 -4.92
C SER A 114 20.65 -9.33 -4.07
N GLU A 115 21.36 -8.29 -3.61
CA GLU A 115 20.76 -7.17 -2.88
C GLU A 115 19.82 -6.34 -3.77
N VAL A 116 20.24 -6.04 -5.00
CA VAL A 116 19.37 -5.34 -5.97
C VAL A 116 18.11 -6.16 -6.23
N ALA A 117 18.26 -7.46 -6.50
CA ALA A 117 17.13 -8.36 -6.73
C ALA A 117 16.21 -8.40 -5.50
N ALA A 118 16.77 -8.50 -4.29
CA ALA A 118 15.99 -8.53 -3.05
C ALA A 118 15.20 -7.24 -2.82
N VAL A 119 15.82 -6.07 -3.00
CA VAL A 119 15.14 -4.78 -2.85
C VAL A 119 14.01 -4.65 -3.87
N LEU A 120 14.26 -4.94 -5.15
CA LEU A 120 13.25 -4.81 -6.20
C LEU A 120 12.10 -5.80 -6.03
N CYS A 121 12.40 -7.07 -5.75
CA CYS A 121 11.40 -8.09 -5.51
C CYS A 121 10.58 -7.78 -4.27
N LEU A 122 11.21 -7.39 -3.17
CA LEU A 122 10.50 -7.03 -1.95
C LEU A 122 9.60 -5.82 -2.18
N LEU A 123 10.10 -4.77 -2.84
CA LEU A 123 9.34 -3.57 -3.16
C LEU A 123 8.06 -3.90 -3.95
N LEU A 124 8.15 -4.80 -4.94
CA LEU A 124 6.98 -5.30 -5.66
C LEU A 124 6.05 -6.12 -4.76
N VAL A 125 6.61 -7.09 -4.03
CA VAL A 125 5.86 -8.00 -3.16
C VAL A 125 5.09 -7.23 -2.11
N VAL A 126 5.74 -6.35 -1.33
CA VAL A 126 5.08 -5.60 -0.26
C VAL A 126 4.05 -4.64 -0.82
N THR A 127 4.28 -4.03 -1.99
CA THR A 127 3.27 -3.17 -2.64
C THR A 127 2.01 -3.97 -2.95
N VAL A 128 2.12 -5.11 -3.63
CA VAL A 128 0.96 -5.95 -3.98
C VAL A 128 0.30 -6.54 -2.72
N GLN A 129 1.10 -6.98 -1.75
CA GLN A 129 0.64 -7.55 -0.48
C GLN A 129 -0.15 -6.54 0.36
N VAL A 130 0.35 -5.31 0.47
CA VAL A 130 -0.31 -4.21 1.19
C VAL A 130 -1.57 -3.79 0.43
N VAL A 131 -1.49 -3.58 -0.89
CA VAL A 131 -2.66 -3.22 -1.72
C VAL A 131 -3.78 -4.25 -1.58
N SER A 132 -3.44 -5.53 -1.72
CA SER A 132 -4.38 -6.65 -1.56
C SER A 132 -5.07 -6.63 -0.19
N THR A 133 -4.29 -6.42 0.86
CA THR A 133 -4.78 -6.41 2.25
C THR A 133 -5.67 -5.19 2.52
N SER A 134 -5.22 -4.01 2.12
CA SER A 134 -5.93 -2.73 2.23
C SER A 134 -7.26 -2.72 1.48
N MET A 135 -7.27 -3.23 0.24
CA MET A 135 -8.48 -3.31 -0.56
C MET A 135 -9.48 -4.31 0.03
N ARG A 136 -9.01 -5.46 0.54
CA ARG A 136 -9.87 -6.41 1.27
C ARG A 136 -10.50 -5.77 2.52
N TRP A 137 -9.73 -5.04 3.32
CA TRP A 137 -10.26 -4.34 4.49
C TRP A 137 -11.29 -3.29 4.12
N SER A 138 -11.01 -2.52 3.08
CA SER A 138 -11.91 -1.46 2.59
C SER A 138 -13.28 -1.99 2.14
N VAL A 139 -13.38 -3.25 1.70
CA VAL A 139 -14.66 -3.89 1.34
C VAL A 139 -15.31 -4.56 2.54
N THR A 140 -14.53 -5.28 3.35
CA THR A 140 -15.08 -6.10 4.45
C THR A 140 -15.43 -5.31 5.69
N ARG A 141 -14.79 -4.15 5.92
CA ARG A 141 -14.98 -3.29 7.08
C ARG A 141 -14.88 -1.81 6.67
N PRO A 142 -15.88 -1.29 5.94
CA PRO A 142 -15.92 0.12 5.58
C PRO A 142 -16.21 0.98 6.84
N PHE A 143 -15.65 2.19 6.86
CA PHE A 143 -15.95 3.17 7.93
C PHE A 143 -16.37 4.51 7.36
N ALA A 144 -17.38 5.13 7.99
CA ALA A 144 -17.86 6.47 7.69
C ALA A 144 -16.87 7.53 8.20
N VAL A 145 -15.91 7.91 7.36
CA VAL A 145 -14.84 8.86 7.73
C VAL A 145 -14.68 9.92 6.66
N ASN A 146 -14.62 11.18 7.07
CA ASN A 146 -14.28 12.30 6.19
C ASN A 146 -12.78 12.61 6.24
N LEU A 147 -12.00 12.02 5.32
CA LEU A 147 -10.55 12.22 5.19
C LEU A 147 -10.14 13.63 4.71
N ARG A 148 -11.08 14.57 4.59
CA ARG A 148 -10.78 16.00 4.38
C ARG A 148 -10.51 16.74 5.69
N SER A 149 -10.79 16.14 6.84
CA SER A 149 -10.46 16.72 8.15
C SER A 149 -9.06 16.30 8.59
N ALA A 150 -8.31 17.23 9.20
CA ALA A 150 -6.99 16.96 9.76
C ALA A 150 -6.99 16.04 10.98
N ARG A 151 -8.15 15.91 11.66
CA ARG A 151 -8.31 15.06 12.84
C ARG A 151 -8.87 13.67 12.51
N ALA A 152 -9.25 13.44 11.25
CA ALA A 152 -9.87 12.19 10.84
C ALA A 152 -8.81 11.12 10.57
N THR A 153 -8.97 9.96 11.20
CA THR A 153 -8.22 8.74 10.91
C THR A 153 -9.07 7.82 10.04
N PRO A 154 -8.49 7.06 9.10
CA PRO A 154 -9.25 6.25 8.14
C PRO A 154 -10.06 5.11 8.76
N ALA A 155 -9.73 4.70 9.98
CA ALA A 155 -10.53 3.78 10.79
C ALA A 155 -10.54 4.25 12.26
N PRO A 156 -11.44 3.71 13.10
CA PRO A 156 -11.42 3.94 14.54
C PRO A 156 -10.07 3.57 15.18
N PRO A 157 -9.62 4.27 16.25
CA PRO A 157 -8.28 4.08 16.82
C PRO A 157 -7.95 2.63 17.20
N THR A 158 -8.89 1.89 17.79
CA THR A 158 -8.72 0.48 18.16
C THR A 158 -8.47 -0.42 16.94
N VAL A 159 -9.18 -0.16 15.84
CA VAL A 159 -9.00 -0.88 14.57
C VAL A 159 -7.67 -0.49 13.91
N MET A 160 -7.31 0.79 13.97
CA MET A 160 -6.03 1.29 13.44
C MET A 160 -4.83 0.61 14.09
N VAL A 161 -4.85 0.38 15.41
CA VAL A 161 -3.79 -0.38 16.10
C VAL A 161 -3.69 -1.79 15.52
N GLY A 162 -4.81 -2.48 15.35
CA GLY A 162 -4.85 -3.82 14.77
C GLY A 162 -4.34 -3.86 13.32
N TYR A 163 -4.74 -2.90 12.49
CA TYR A 163 -4.25 -2.79 11.11
C TYR A 163 -2.75 -2.47 11.06
N SER A 164 -2.27 -1.59 11.93
CA SER A 164 -0.86 -1.22 12.02
C SER A 164 -0.02 -2.43 12.43
N ALA A 165 -0.42 -3.14 13.50
CA ALA A 165 0.27 -4.33 13.97
C ALA A 165 0.31 -5.43 12.90
N LYS A 166 -0.83 -5.67 12.23
CA LYS A 166 -0.92 -6.68 11.18
C LYS A 166 -0.10 -6.34 9.94
N LEU A 167 -0.13 -5.09 9.49
CA LEU A 167 0.71 -4.65 8.37
C LEU A 167 2.18 -4.73 8.74
N ALA A 168 2.58 -4.16 9.88
CA ALA A 168 3.97 -4.17 10.34
C ALA A 168 4.51 -5.59 10.46
N LEU A 169 3.81 -6.48 11.16
CA LEU A 169 4.22 -7.88 11.29
C LEU A 169 4.39 -8.54 9.92
N SER A 170 3.39 -8.38 9.05
CA SER A 170 3.38 -9.02 7.74
C SER A 170 4.47 -8.49 6.81
N THR A 171 4.72 -7.17 6.79
CA THR A 171 5.78 -6.58 5.96
C THR A 171 7.16 -6.84 6.52
N THR A 172 7.33 -6.87 7.84
CA THR A 172 8.61 -7.18 8.49
C THR A 172 9.00 -8.63 8.23
N LEU A 173 8.09 -9.59 8.39
CA LEU A 173 8.39 -10.99 8.08
C LEU A 173 8.76 -11.18 6.60
N THR A 174 8.04 -10.54 5.68
CA THR A 174 8.41 -10.57 4.26
C THR A 174 9.79 -9.94 4.04
N ALA A 175 10.06 -8.78 4.65
CA ALA A 175 11.36 -8.11 4.54
C ALA A 175 12.51 -8.96 5.08
N MET A 176 12.33 -9.64 6.21
CA MET A 176 13.31 -10.57 6.77
C MET A 176 13.60 -11.72 5.81
N VAL A 177 12.58 -12.28 5.14
CA VAL A 177 12.77 -13.35 4.15
C VAL A 177 13.65 -12.88 2.99
N PHE A 178 13.39 -11.69 2.43
CA PHE A 178 14.18 -11.15 1.31
C PHE A 178 15.57 -10.66 1.73
N SER A 179 15.69 -10.09 2.93
CA SER A 179 16.98 -9.72 3.52
C SER A 179 17.84 -10.96 3.77
N THR A 180 17.27 -12.04 4.30
CA THR A 180 17.99 -13.31 4.43
C THR A 180 18.40 -13.90 3.08
N ALA A 181 17.49 -13.87 2.10
CA ALA A 181 17.77 -14.38 0.77
C ALA A 181 18.86 -13.59 0.03
N SER A 182 19.04 -12.29 0.33
CA SER A 182 20.04 -11.47 -0.37
C SER A 182 21.48 -11.90 -0.08
N TRP A 183 21.76 -12.43 1.12
CA TRP A 183 23.09 -12.92 1.47
C TRP A 183 23.21 -14.46 1.38
N ALA A 184 22.10 -15.19 1.52
CA ALA A 184 22.12 -16.66 1.51
C ALA A 184 21.93 -17.29 0.12
N ALA A 185 21.49 -16.53 -0.88
CA ALA A 185 21.11 -17.08 -2.19
C ALA A 185 21.56 -16.21 -3.38
N PRO A 186 21.76 -16.81 -4.56
CA PRO A 186 21.98 -16.05 -5.78
C PRO A 186 20.69 -15.35 -6.23
N TRP A 187 20.85 -14.24 -6.95
CA TRP A 187 19.76 -13.33 -7.34
C TRP A 187 18.54 -14.02 -8.00
N HIS A 188 18.75 -15.07 -8.81
CA HIS A 188 17.65 -15.76 -9.49
C HIS A 188 16.75 -16.54 -8.53
N VAL A 189 17.31 -17.07 -7.44
CA VAL A 189 16.53 -17.71 -6.36
C VAL A 189 15.71 -16.66 -5.62
N VAL A 190 16.26 -15.47 -5.38
CA VAL A 190 15.53 -14.35 -4.77
C VAL A 190 14.33 -13.95 -5.62
N VAL A 191 14.49 -13.92 -6.95
CA VAL A 191 13.39 -13.64 -7.89
C VAL A 191 12.33 -14.74 -7.84
N LEU A 192 12.74 -16.02 -7.87
CA LEU A 192 11.82 -17.15 -7.77
C LEU A 192 11.03 -17.14 -6.44
N LEU A 193 11.68 -16.75 -5.35
CA LEU A 193 11.05 -16.62 -4.04
C LEU A 193 9.92 -15.59 -4.02
N ALA A 194 9.96 -14.56 -4.87
CA ALA A 194 8.90 -13.55 -4.97
C ALA A 194 7.60 -14.07 -5.61
N VAL A 195 7.70 -15.05 -6.49
CA VAL A 195 6.56 -15.61 -7.25
C VAL A 195 5.42 -16.08 -6.33
N PRO A 196 5.64 -16.92 -5.30
CA PRO A 196 4.54 -17.38 -4.43
C PRO A 196 3.89 -16.22 -3.66
N PHE A 197 4.66 -15.23 -3.19
CA PHE A 197 4.12 -14.07 -2.48
C PHE A 197 3.24 -13.20 -3.38
N LEU A 198 3.70 -12.97 -4.62
CA LEU A 198 2.96 -12.21 -5.63
C LEU A 198 1.68 -12.95 -6.03
N ALA A 199 1.79 -14.24 -6.36
CA ALA A 199 0.65 -15.08 -6.75
C ALA A 199 -0.42 -15.11 -5.65
N TRP A 200 -0.01 -15.33 -4.40
CA TRP A 200 -0.93 -15.35 -3.27
C TRP A 200 -1.58 -13.99 -3.02
N SER A 201 -0.81 -12.91 -3.09
CA SER A 201 -1.35 -11.55 -2.86
C SER A 201 -2.27 -11.11 -3.99
N ALA A 202 -1.95 -11.44 -5.25
CA ALA A 202 -2.81 -11.23 -6.41
C ALA A 202 -4.11 -12.04 -6.31
N PHE A 203 -4.03 -13.31 -5.89
CA PHE A 203 -5.21 -14.14 -5.65
C PHE A 203 -6.13 -13.54 -4.57
N ARG A 204 -5.57 -13.11 -3.44
CA ARG A 204 -6.34 -12.43 -2.38
C ARG A 204 -6.97 -11.14 -2.87
N TRP A 205 -6.27 -10.38 -3.71
CA TRP A 205 -6.77 -9.15 -4.31
C TRP A 205 -7.92 -9.43 -5.27
N TRP A 206 -7.77 -10.42 -6.15
CA TRP A 206 -8.82 -10.85 -7.08
C TRP A 206 -10.07 -11.30 -6.34
N ARG A 207 -9.93 -12.14 -5.29
CA ARG A 207 -11.05 -12.57 -4.45
C ARG A 207 -11.79 -11.41 -3.80
N ALA A 208 -11.07 -10.40 -3.32
CA ALA A 208 -11.70 -9.20 -2.76
C ALA A 208 -12.41 -8.37 -3.85
N GLY A 209 -11.87 -8.36 -5.08
CA GLY A 209 -12.53 -7.77 -6.25
C GLY A 209 -13.85 -8.44 -6.59
N LEU A 210 -13.95 -9.77 -6.49
CA LEU A 210 -15.22 -10.48 -6.68
C LEU A 210 -16.30 -10.04 -5.68
N VAL A 211 -15.91 -9.80 -4.42
CA VAL A 211 -16.84 -9.27 -3.41
C VAL A 211 -17.28 -7.85 -3.77
N TRP A 212 -16.38 -7.01 -4.31
CA TRP A 212 -16.74 -5.67 -4.77
C TRP A 212 -17.67 -5.68 -5.99
N THR A 213 -17.56 -6.67 -6.88
CA THR A 213 -18.45 -6.77 -8.05
C THR A 213 -19.88 -7.14 -7.66
N ASP A 214 -20.08 -7.80 -6.52
CA ASP A 214 -21.42 -8.04 -5.97
C ASP A 214 -22.09 -6.71 -5.59
N ALA A 215 -23.30 -6.49 -6.12
CA ALA A 215 -24.02 -5.24 -5.98
C ALA A 215 -24.42 -4.95 -4.53
N SER A 216 -24.80 -5.99 -3.78
CA SER A 216 -25.25 -5.83 -2.38
C SER A 216 -24.09 -5.42 -1.47
N SER A 217 -22.95 -6.11 -1.61
CA SER A 217 -21.72 -5.82 -0.87
C SER A 217 -21.20 -4.43 -1.18
N ARG A 218 -21.20 -4.04 -2.47
CA ARG A 218 -20.78 -2.71 -2.90
C ARG A 218 -21.71 -1.62 -2.38
N ALA A 219 -23.03 -1.81 -2.46
CA ALA A 219 -24.00 -0.85 -1.93
C ALA A 219 -23.83 -0.64 -0.42
N ALA A 220 -23.55 -1.70 0.34
CA ALA A 220 -23.27 -1.59 1.77
C ALA A 220 -22.00 -0.76 2.05
N VAL A 221 -20.93 -0.98 1.29
CA VAL A 221 -19.70 -0.18 1.39
C VAL A 221 -19.98 1.29 1.07
N VAL A 222 -20.62 1.57 -0.07
CA VAL A 222 -20.86 2.94 -0.55
C VAL A 222 -21.79 3.71 0.38
N THR A 223 -22.87 3.09 0.86
CA THR A 223 -23.77 3.73 1.82
C THR A 223 -23.07 4.00 3.16
N THR A 224 -22.24 3.07 3.63
CA THR A 224 -21.46 3.26 4.87
C THR A 224 -20.47 4.42 4.75
N VAL A 225 -19.69 4.51 3.66
CA VAL A 225 -18.70 5.58 3.52
C VAL A 225 -19.32 6.94 3.18
N ALA A 226 -20.57 6.97 2.73
CA ALA A 226 -21.30 8.18 2.38
C ALA A 226 -22.05 8.83 3.56
N ALA A 227 -22.29 8.09 4.63
CA ALA A 227 -22.91 8.57 5.87
C ALA A 227 -22.11 9.74 6.48
#